data_AF-A0A7I0EJK4-F1
#
_entry.id   AF-A0A7I0EJK4-F1
#
_cell.length_a   1.000
_cell.length_b   1.000
_cell.length_c   1.000
_cell.angle_alpha   90.00
_cell.angle_beta   90.00
_cell.angle_gamma   90.00
#
_symmetry.space_group_name_H-M   'P 1'
#
loop_
_entity.id
_entity.type
_entity.pdbx_description
1 polymer ?
#
loop_
_entity_poly.entity_id
_entity_poly.type
_entity_poly.pdbx_seq_one_letter_code
_entity_poly.pdbx_strand_id
1 'polypeptide(L)'
;MKFAMGSDTLTALTKNTSASSDDLSSLVKQLGIAAEPLEGKFQGAGRAAFDNFKSRTDEIAAELKGSLDAVLTGVSGMNKSFAEGDETMSDQMKSAQSGSAFDAARFGGAKG
;
A
#
# COMPACT_ATOMS: atom_id res chain seq x y z
N MET A 1 3.57 -11.68 13.85
CA MET A 1 4.14 -10.39 14.34
C MET A 1 4.79 -9.56 13.24
N LYS A 2 5.72 -10.09 12.42
CA LYS A 2 6.45 -9.28 11.40
C LYS A 2 5.55 -8.70 10.28
N PHE A 3 4.53 -9.44 9.85
CA PHE A 3 3.62 -8.98 8.77
C PHE A 3 2.55 -7.99 9.24
N ALA A 4 2.00 -8.17 10.45
CA ALA A 4 1.13 -7.18 11.09
C ALA A 4 1.84 -5.83 11.28
N MET A 5 3.10 -5.87 11.73
CA MET A 5 3.95 -4.68 11.85
C MET A 5 4.20 -4.00 10.49
N GLY A 6 4.28 -4.77 9.40
CA GLY A 6 4.38 -4.25 8.03
C GLY A 6 3.11 -3.53 7.57
N SER A 7 1.93 -4.10 7.84
CA SER A 7 0.62 -3.47 7.59
C SER A 7 0.49 -2.13 8.31
N ASP A 8 0.87 -2.08 9.59
CA ASP A 8 0.78 -0.86 10.40
C ASP A 8 1.75 0.22 9.90
N THR A 9 2.98 -0.18 9.55
CA THR A 9 4.00 0.73 9.01
C THR A 9 3.55 1.31 7.66
N LEU A 10 2.98 0.51 6.77
CA LEU A 10 2.48 0.96 5.49
C LEU A 10 1.27 1.88 5.65
N THR A 11 0.37 1.58 6.57
CA THR A 11 -0.75 2.46 6.91
C THR A 11 -0.26 3.82 7.38
N ALA A 12 0.79 3.85 8.21
CA ALA A 12 1.42 5.09 8.66
C ALA A 12 2.09 5.85 7.50
N LEU A 13 2.81 5.16 6.60
CA LEU A 13 3.36 5.79 5.39
C LEU A 13 2.25 6.36 4.50
N THR A 14 1.16 5.63 4.27
CA THR A 14 0.00 6.09 3.49
C THR A 14 -0.59 7.36 4.05
N LYS A 15 -0.77 7.42 5.35
CA LYS A 15 -1.29 8.60 6.03
C LYS A 15 -0.34 9.79 5.91
N ASN A 16 0.96 9.58 6.12
CA ASN A 16 1.99 10.63 6.02
C ASN A 16 2.15 11.14 4.59
N THR A 17 2.15 10.26 3.58
CA THR A 17 2.22 10.64 2.18
C THR A 17 1.00 11.44 1.75
N SER A 18 -0.20 11.01 2.16
CA SER A 18 -1.44 11.74 1.85
C SER A 18 -1.41 13.14 2.46
N ALA A 19 -1.04 13.25 3.75
CA ALA A 19 -0.91 14.54 4.43
C ALA A 19 0.15 15.44 3.76
N SER A 20 1.32 14.87 3.42
CA SER A 20 2.39 15.63 2.74
C SER A 20 1.96 16.12 1.35
N SER A 21 1.13 15.34 0.64
CA SER A 21 0.55 15.72 -0.65
C SER A 21 -0.44 16.88 -0.51
N ASP A 22 -1.31 16.84 0.49
CA ASP A 22 -2.26 17.92 0.78
C ASP A 22 -1.52 19.21 1.15
N ASP A 23 -0.50 19.11 2.00
CA ASP A 23 0.36 20.22 2.40
C ASP A 23 1.10 20.82 1.20
N LEU A 24 1.66 19.96 0.34
CA LEU A 24 2.34 20.40 -0.89
C LEU A 24 1.38 21.14 -1.83
N SER A 25 0.17 20.62 -2.04
CA SER A 25 -0.86 21.30 -2.85
C SER A 25 -1.25 22.66 -2.26
N SER A 26 -1.35 22.75 -0.93
CA SER A 26 -1.62 24.00 -0.22
C SER A 26 -0.48 25.01 -0.41
N LEU A 27 0.77 24.58 -0.25
CA LEU A 27 1.95 25.44 -0.45
C LEU A 27 2.06 25.92 -1.90
N VAL A 28 1.78 25.07 -2.89
CA VAL A 28 1.76 25.45 -4.31
C VAL A 28 0.68 26.50 -4.59
N LYS A 29 -0.52 26.35 -4.01
CA LYS A 29 -1.59 27.37 -4.13
C LYS A 29 -1.18 28.70 -3.49
N GLN A 30 -0.60 28.66 -2.29
CA GLN A 30 -0.11 29.85 -1.60
C GLN A 30 1.02 30.53 -2.39
N LEU A 31 1.93 29.76 -2.99
CA LEU A 31 2.97 30.27 -3.88
C LEU A 31 2.37 30.98 -5.10
N GLY A 32 1.29 30.44 -5.68
CA GLY A 32 0.58 31.09 -6.78
C GLY A 32 -0.03 32.43 -6.41
N ILE A 33 -0.70 32.51 -5.26
CA ILE A 33 -1.25 33.76 -4.72
C ILE A 33 -0.14 34.76 -4.43
N ALA A 34 0.97 34.31 -3.83
CA ALA A 34 2.13 35.15 -3.56
C ALA A 34 2.82 35.66 -4.86
N ALA A 35 2.65 34.95 -5.98
CA ALA A 35 3.17 35.33 -7.28
C ALA A 35 2.27 36.31 -8.06
N GLU A 36 0.98 36.46 -7.73
CA GLU A 36 0.07 37.45 -8.36
C GLU A 36 0.62 38.89 -8.37
N PRO A 37 1.12 39.47 -7.26
CA PRO A 37 1.70 40.82 -7.29
C PRO A 37 3.02 40.91 -8.08
N LEU A 38 3.64 39.77 -8.40
CA LEU A 38 4.81 39.70 -9.27
C LEU A 38 4.42 39.64 -10.76
N GLU A 39 3.15 39.37 -11.10
CA GLU A 39 2.65 39.28 -12.49
C GLU A 39 2.86 40.58 -13.27
N GLY A 40 2.80 41.74 -12.60
CA GLY A 40 3.14 43.03 -13.19
C GLY A 40 4.63 43.20 -13.56
N LYS A 41 5.51 42.35 -13.02
CA LYS A 41 6.97 42.31 -13.31
C LYS A 41 7.39 41.08 -14.12
N PHE A 42 6.61 40.00 -14.08
CA PHE A 42 6.86 38.73 -14.74
C PHE A 42 5.90 38.52 -15.92
N GLN A 43 6.08 39.26 -17.01
CA GLN A 43 5.27 39.07 -18.22
C GLN A 43 5.54 37.69 -18.85
N GLY A 44 4.48 36.90 -19.09
CA GLY A 44 4.45 35.70 -19.94
C GLY A 44 5.22 34.47 -19.44
N ALA A 45 6.54 34.58 -19.31
CA ALA A 45 7.42 33.45 -19.00
C ALA A 45 7.34 33.02 -17.53
N GLY A 46 7.18 33.95 -16.59
CA GLY A 46 7.08 33.63 -15.16
C GLY A 46 5.79 32.89 -14.81
N ARG A 47 4.66 33.31 -15.39
CA ARG A 47 3.39 32.62 -15.21
C ARG A 47 3.39 31.24 -15.87
N ALA A 48 3.93 31.11 -17.09
CA ALA A 48 4.08 29.82 -17.74
C ALA A 48 5.00 28.86 -16.96
N ALA A 49 6.07 29.36 -16.34
CA ALA A 49 6.94 28.56 -15.48
C ALA A 49 6.24 28.12 -14.19
N PHE A 50 5.42 29.00 -13.58
CA PHE A 50 4.63 28.67 -12.41
C PHE A 50 3.55 27.62 -12.71
N ASP A 51 2.79 27.79 -13.79
CA ASP A 51 1.77 26.83 -14.22
C ASP A 51 2.39 25.45 -14.50
N ASN A 52 3.59 25.43 -15.11
CA ASN A 52 4.37 24.19 -15.28
C ASN A 52 4.81 23.58 -13.95
N PHE A 53 5.32 24.39 -13.02
CA PHE A 53 5.74 23.91 -11.70
C PHE A 53 4.58 23.29 -10.94
N LYS A 54 3.42 23.96 -10.95
CA LYS A 54 2.18 23.43 -10.34
C LYS A 54 1.76 22.12 -10.99
N SER A 55 1.68 22.07 -12.33
CA SER A 55 1.30 20.85 -13.06
C SER A 55 2.21 19.67 -12.72
N ARG A 56 3.53 19.88 -12.70
CA ARG A 56 4.51 18.84 -12.34
C ARG A 56 4.36 18.40 -10.89
N THR A 57 4.08 19.34 -9.99
CA THR A 57 3.91 19.03 -8.57
C THR A 57 2.65 18.20 -8.34
N ASP A 58 1.54 18.57 -9.00
CA ASP A 58 0.28 17.83 -8.96
C ASP A 58 0.45 16.42 -9.58
N GLU A 59 1.18 16.29 -10.70
CA GLU A 59 1.52 15.00 -11.32
C GLU A 59 2.34 14.09 -10.40
N ILE A 60 3.43 14.61 -9.82
CA ILE A 60 4.30 13.84 -8.90
C ILE A 60 3.49 13.38 -7.68
N ALA A 61 2.63 14.24 -7.13
CA ALA A 61 1.77 13.88 -6.02
C ALA A 61 0.80 12.75 -6.37
N ALA A 62 0.18 12.80 -7.56
CA ALA A 62 -0.71 11.77 -8.05
C ALA A 62 0.02 10.43 -8.28
N GLU A 63 1.21 10.44 -8.89
CA GLU A 63 2.03 9.24 -9.08
C GLU A 63 2.48 8.63 -7.76
N LEU A 64 2.90 9.45 -6.79
CA LEU A 64 3.33 8.98 -5.47
C LEU A 64 2.17 8.28 -4.76
N LYS A 65 0.97 8.87 -4.81
CA LYS A 65 -0.25 8.27 -4.27
C LYS A 65 -0.59 6.95 -4.97
N GLY A 66 -0.59 6.92 -6.29
CA GLY A 66 -0.90 5.71 -7.06
C GLY A 66 0.08 4.57 -6.77
N SER A 67 1.38 4.88 -6.67
CA SER A 67 2.42 3.91 -6.32
C SER A 67 2.20 3.34 -4.91
N LEU A 68 1.78 4.18 -3.97
CA LEU A 68 1.53 3.77 -2.59
C LEU A 68 0.27 2.90 -2.46
N ASP A 69 -0.79 3.24 -3.20
CA ASP A 69 -2.03 2.45 -3.27
C ASP A 69 -1.77 1.06 -3.89
N ALA A 70 -0.87 0.98 -4.88
CA ALA A 70 -0.43 -0.27 -5.47
C ALA A 70 0.36 -1.14 -4.46
N VAL A 71 1.28 -0.54 -3.69
CA VAL A 71 2.02 -1.24 -2.63
C VAL A 71 1.07 -1.75 -1.54
N LEU A 72 0.11 -0.92 -1.11
CA LEU A 72 -0.88 -1.31 -0.10
C LEU A 72 -1.73 -2.50 -0.57
N THR A 73 -2.16 -2.47 -1.82
CA THR A 73 -2.90 -3.57 -2.45
C THR A 73 -2.05 -4.84 -2.51
N GLY A 74 -0.77 -4.73 -2.91
CA GLY A 74 0.17 -5.85 -2.93
C GLY A 74 0.37 -6.47 -1.54
N VAL A 75 0.49 -5.65 -0.50
CA VAL A 75 0.63 -6.12 0.88
C VAL A 75 -0.65 -6.77 1.40
N SER A 76 -1.81 -6.19 1.09
CA SER A 76 -3.10 -6.82 1.41
C SER A 76 -3.24 -8.18 0.73
N GLY A 77 -2.86 -8.28 -0.55
CA GLY A 77 -2.82 -9.52 -1.30
C GLY A 77 -1.89 -10.56 -0.67
N MET A 78 -0.66 -10.17 -0.31
CA MET A 78 0.28 -11.05 0.40
C MET A 78 -0.28 -11.53 1.74
N ASN A 79 -0.94 -10.67 2.51
CA ASN A 79 -1.53 -11.04 3.79
C ASN A 79 -2.63 -12.09 3.61
N LYS A 80 -3.49 -11.88 2.60
CA LYS A 80 -4.54 -12.85 2.23
C LYS A 80 -3.95 -14.19 1.82
N SER A 81 -2.98 -14.20 0.90
CA SER A 81 -2.34 -15.45 0.45
C SER A 81 -1.64 -16.21 1.58
N PHE A 82 -1.04 -15.50 2.55
CA PHE A 82 -0.41 -16.13 3.70
C PHE A 82 -1.45 -16.78 4.63
N ALA A 83 -2.53 -16.06 4.95
CA ALA A 83 -3.62 -16.60 5.77
C ALA A 83 -4.30 -17.82 5.13
N GLU A 84 -4.61 -17.74 3.84
CA GLU A 84 -5.16 -18.87 3.08
C GLU A 84 -4.19 -20.06 3.02
N GLY A 85 -2.89 -19.79 2.91
CA GLY A 85 -1.84 -20.82 2.93
C GLY A 85 -1.76 -21.56 4.27
N ASP A 86 -1.81 -20.83 5.39
CA ASP A 86 -1.80 -21.42 6.74
C ASP A 86 -3.06 -22.27 6.99
N GLU A 87 -4.24 -21.80 6.60
CA GLU A 87 -5.48 -22.58 6.69
C GLU A 87 -5.41 -23.86 5.84
N THR A 88 -4.96 -23.72 4.59
CA THR A 88 -4.81 -24.86 3.67
C THR A 88 -3.83 -25.90 4.22
N MET A 89 -2.70 -25.46 4.77
CA MET A 89 -1.69 -26.34 5.36
C MET A 89 -2.22 -27.05 6.62
N SER A 90 -2.97 -26.35 7.47
CA SER A 90 -3.64 -26.92 8.64
C SER A 90 -4.64 -28.00 8.24
N ASP A 91 -5.48 -27.74 7.23
CA ASP A 91 -6.47 -28.70 6.76
C ASP A 91 -5.85 -29.91 6.06
N GLN A 92 -4.78 -29.70 5.28
CA GLN A 92 -3.98 -30.78 4.71
C GLN A 92 -3.36 -31.66 5.81
N MET A 93 -2.81 -31.06 6.87
CA MET A 93 -2.26 -31.82 8.00
C MET A 93 -3.34 -32.63 8.73
N LYS A 94 -4.50 -32.03 9.03
CA LYS A 94 -5.62 -32.76 9.67
C LYS A 94 -6.10 -33.92 8.81
N SER A 95 -6.21 -33.72 7.50
CA SER A 95 -6.60 -34.77 6.56
C SER A 95 -5.57 -35.91 6.51
N ALA A 96 -4.28 -35.57 6.40
CA ALA A 96 -3.19 -36.55 6.41
C ALA A 96 -3.12 -37.33 7.75
N GLN A 97 -3.31 -36.64 8.88
CA GLN A 97 -3.32 -37.27 10.21
C GLN A 97 -4.51 -38.21 10.38
N SER A 98 -5.70 -37.82 9.88
CA SER A 98 -6.90 -38.66 9.91
C SER A 98 -6.71 -39.93 9.08
N GLY A 99 -6.09 -39.83 7.89
CA GLY A 99 -5.75 -40.97 7.05
C GLY A 99 -4.73 -41.91 7.71
N SER A 100 -3.67 -41.36 8.31
CA SER A 100 -2.67 -42.14 9.03
C SER A 100 -3.24 -42.84 10.27
N ALA A 101 -4.14 -42.18 11.01
CA ALA A 101 -4.82 -42.79 12.16
C ALA A 101 -5.75 -43.94 11.74
N PHE A 102 -6.48 -43.78 10.63
CA PHE A 102 -7.33 -44.84 10.08
C PHE A 102 -6.50 -46.06 9.64
N ASP A 103 -5.37 -45.83 8.97
CA ASP A 103 -4.48 -46.90 8.52
C ASP A 103 -3.87 -47.65 9.72
N ALA A 104 -3.39 -46.92 10.73
CA ALA A 104 -2.88 -47.50 11.97
C ALA A 104 -3.95 -48.32 12.74
N ALA A 105 -5.20 -47.83 12.79
CA ALA A 105 -6.31 -48.55 13.42
C ALA A 105 -6.65 -49.86 12.68
N ARG A 106 -6.62 -49.85 11.33
CA ARG A 106 -6.83 -51.04 10.50
C ARG A 106 -5.78 -52.12 10.75
N PHE A 107 -4.49 -51.74 10.78
CA PHE A 107 -3.41 -52.70 11.04
C PHE A 107 -3.34 -53.16 12.50
N GLY A 108 -3.68 -52.29 13.45
CA GLY A 108 -3.79 -52.64 14.87
C GLY A 108 -4.91 -53.65 15.17
N GLY A 109 -6.03 -53.56 14.45
CA GLY A 109 -7.15 -54.50 14.57
C GLY A 109 -6.91 -55.89 13.94
N ALA A 110 -5.94 -56.00 13.01
CA ALA A 110 -5.62 -57.27 12.33
C ALA A 110 -4.68 -58.20 13.12
N LYS A 111 -4.30 -57.83 14.36
CA LYS A 111 -3.48 -58.66 15.27
C LYS A 111 -4.27 -59.33 16.41
N GLY A 112 -5.60 -59.43 16.29
CA GLY A 112 -6.46 -60.18 17.21
C GLY A 112 -6.90 -61.51 16.61
#